data_AF-A0A7R9ZJX6-F1
#
_entry.id   AF-A0A7R9ZJX6-F1
#
_cell.length_a   1.000
_cell.length_b   1.000
_cell.length_c   1.000
_cell.angle_alpha   90.00
_cell.angle_beta   90.00
_cell.angle_gamma   90.00
#
_symmetry.space_group_name_H-M   'P 1'
#
loop_
_entity.id
_entity.type
_entity.pdbx_description
1 polymer ?
#
loop_
_entity_poly.entity_id
_entity_poly.type
_entity_poly.pdbx_seq_one_letter_code
_entity_poly.pdbx_strand_id
1 'polypeptide(L)'
;QEKRFLWFQSLKQKFREMLNAYKSHVEKHGAAGSHGKCGMIGNQCPVKADSAVDYYSEDYGHPTGAQYEHMEAAYASSPVAAKGGIHAVGRNKLYSATKKQKSKMSMSSPSPNKVQLTEEDLQDQVLHRLRIDENRKLSAVDKDLLVEIVTENRRSKSLEKQLTLAGLKVADDSITYEVAKQKIFELREELQVVATDMSLDNSPKEQAKLETEYVRLADDLDRYQNALVLTPEWASEQQTKNDTWEMSIAEGNREALRQIRRHMPVNIRELSVNDVCGPKVKRKQRLPELMVRKWKRTTVLMMLRVDPDVIAKMHPSSLEGLSSTGLTLTERRALHEHLHCISTEWKRHKNDPMADRKWMWFDSLKSKFKETLEEYDAHIAKYGPPGEHLGGCPLIGTQCPLKANLKMDYSGDYGYPDGDEYETMEVEKHNLLSVEEYEQRKSEGFKT
;
A
#
# COMPACT_ATOMS: atom_id res chain seq x y z
N GLN A 1 -11.47 4.62 16.84
CA GLN A 1 -11.76 6.07 16.99
C GLN A 1 -10.91 6.72 18.09
N GLU A 2 -10.72 6.09 19.24
CA GLU A 2 -9.91 6.61 20.37
C GLU A 2 -8.46 7.03 20.00
N LYS A 3 -7.75 6.25 19.17
CA LYS A 3 -6.39 6.62 18.70
C LYS A 3 -6.36 7.91 17.87
N ARG A 4 -7.41 8.17 17.06
CA ARG A 4 -7.51 9.42 16.26
C ARG A 4 -7.79 10.61 17.17
N PHE A 5 -8.63 10.43 18.19
CA PHE A 5 -8.91 11.46 19.19
C PHE A 5 -7.66 11.82 20.01
N LEU A 6 -6.90 10.82 20.48
CA LEU A 6 -5.64 11.05 21.20
C LEU A 6 -4.58 11.72 20.33
N TRP A 7 -4.48 11.35 19.04
CA TRP A 7 -3.60 12.03 18.09
C TRP A 7 -3.98 13.50 17.90
N PHE A 8 -5.28 13.80 17.75
CA PHE A 8 -5.77 15.16 17.61
C PHE A 8 -5.53 16.01 18.87
N GLN A 9 -5.74 15.45 20.06
CA GLN A 9 -5.44 16.14 21.32
C GLN A 9 -3.93 16.42 21.47
N SER A 10 -3.07 15.47 21.09
CA SER A 10 -1.62 15.66 21.07
C SER A 10 -1.20 16.76 20.09
N LEU A 11 -1.79 16.79 18.89
CA LEU A 11 -1.55 17.86 17.91
C LEU A 11 -1.97 19.23 18.46
N LYS A 12 -3.15 19.31 19.06
CA LYS A 12 -3.70 20.53 19.66
C LYS A 12 -2.82 21.05 20.81
N GLN A 13 -2.30 20.15 21.63
CA GLN A 13 -1.36 20.50 22.70
C GLN A 13 -0.05 21.05 22.15
N LYS A 14 0.58 20.35 21.19
CA LYS A 14 1.83 20.82 20.55
C LYS A 14 1.66 22.17 19.86
N PHE A 15 0.51 22.40 19.23
CA PHE A 15 0.21 23.69 18.59
C PHE A 15 0.10 24.83 19.61
N ARG A 16 -0.53 24.60 20.77
CA ARG A 16 -0.55 25.58 21.87
C ARG A 16 0.84 25.86 22.43
N GLU A 17 1.65 24.83 22.63
CA GLU A 17 3.04 24.97 23.10
C GLU A 17 3.88 25.80 22.12
N MET A 18 3.75 25.54 20.82
CA MET A 18 4.40 26.32 19.77
C MET A 18 3.95 27.79 19.78
N LEU A 19 2.63 28.06 19.86
CA LEU A 19 2.11 29.42 19.92
C LEU A 19 2.59 30.19 21.15
N ASN A 20 2.65 29.52 22.31
CA ASN A 20 3.16 30.14 23.54
C ASN A 20 4.66 30.43 23.44
N ALA A 21 5.45 29.53 22.84
CA ALA A 21 6.86 29.76 22.57
C ALA A 21 7.07 30.94 21.60
N TYR A 22 6.26 31.01 20.53
CA TYR A 22 6.28 32.13 19.58
C TYR A 22 5.96 33.46 20.27
N LYS A 23 4.87 33.53 21.05
CA LYS A 23 4.49 34.74 21.79
C LYS A 23 5.57 35.19 22.76
N SER A 24 6.11 34.27 23.56
CA SER A 24 7.19 34.58 24.50
C SER A 24 8.46 35.07 23.78
N HIS A 25 8.73 34.53 22.59
CA HIS A 25 9.87 34.96 21.76
C HIS A 25 9.66 36.37 21.20
N VAL A 26 8.48 36.67 20.67
CA VAL A 26 8.11 38.00 20.16
C VAL A 26 8.12 39.05 21.28
N GLU A 27 7.63 38.72 22.47
CA GLU A 27 7.69 39.61 23.65
C GLU A 27 9.13 39.97 24.03
N LYS A 28 10.07 39.02 23.92
CA LYS A 28 11.48 39.23 24.30
C LYS A 28 12.30 39.94 23.23
N HIS A 29 12.03 39.67 21.95
CA HIS A 29 12.92 40.05 20.85
C HIS A 29 12.27 40.96 19.80
N GLY A 30 10.98 41.29 19.95
CA GLY A 30 10.21 42.08 18.98
C GLY A 30 9.61 41.22 17.86
N ALA A 31 8.65 41.81 17.14
CA ALA A 31 7.99 41.20 15.98
C ALA A 31 8.92 41.17 14.75
N ALA A 32 8.52 40.49 13.66
CA ALA A 32 9.34 40.29 12.46
C ALA A 32 10.00 41.59 11.91
N GLY A 33 9.29 42.72 11.95
CA GLY A 33 9.82 44.02 11.48
C GLY A 33 10.75 44.76 12.46
N SER A 34 10.79 44.35 13.73
CA SER A 34 11.60 44.97 14.79
C SER A 34 12.48 43.94 15.53
N HIS A 35 12.73 42.79 14.90
CA HIS A 35 13.35 41.63 15.53
C HIS A 35 14.86 41.83 15.76
N GLY A 36 15.22 42.47 16.89
CA GLY A 36 16.60 42.82 17.24
C GLY A 36 17.34 41.71 18.00
N LYS A 37 18.63 41.50 17.65
CA LYS A 37 19.63 40.63 18.33
C LYS A 37 19.06 39.32 18.91
N CYS A 38 18.31 38.56 18.11
CA CYS A 38 17.97 37.18 18.47
C CYS A 38 19.22 36.29 18.32
N GLY A 39 19.66 35.65 19.41
CA GLY A 39 20.82 34.76 19.43
C GLY A 39 20.59 33.38 18.77
N MET A 40 19.36 33.10 18.31
CA MET A 40 19.04 31.87 17.59
C MET A 40 19.39 32.00 16.10
N ILE A 41 20.07 30.98 15.56
CA ILE A 41 20.59 30.97 14.18
C ILE A 41 19.57 30.30 13.25
N GLY A 42 19.27 30.94 12.11
CA GLY A 42 18.41 30.39 11.05
C GLY A 42 17.00 30.02 11.52
N ASN A 43 16.56 28.80 11.16
CA ASN A 43 15.20 28.28 11.41
C ASN A 43 14.92 27.96 12.89
N GLN A 44 15.90 28.12 13.78
CA GLN A 44 15.69 27.98 15.22
C GLN A 44 14.94 29.18 15.80
N CYS A 45 15.00 30.34 15.14
CA CYS A 45 14.18 31.48 15.51
C CYS A 45 12.77 31.33 14.89
N PRO A 46 11.72 31.22 15.69
CA PRO A 46 10.38 30.95 15.17
C PRO A 46 9.83 32.13 14.35
N VAL A 47 10.25 33.37 14.64
CA VAL A 47 9.90 34.57 13.84
C VAL A 47 10.62 34.59 12.49
N LYS A 48 11.90 34.16 12.44
CA LYS A 48 12.65 34.07 11.17
C LYS A 48 12.17 32.90 10.32
N ALA A 49 11.81 31.78 10.94
CA ALA A 49 11.24 30.64 10.26
C ALA A 49 9.90 30.98 9.60
N ASP A 50 9.07 31.79 10.27
CA ASP A 50 7.81 32.30 9.72
C ASP A 50 8.04 33.29 8.57
N SER A 51 9.01 34.22 8.71
CA SER A 51 9.35 35.17 7.64
C SER A 51 10.03 34.53 6.42
N ALA A 52 10.59 33.33 6.56
CA ALA A 52 11.21 32.61 5.44
C ALA A 52 10.16 32.02 4.49
N VAL A 53 8.91 31.90 4.93
CA VAL A 53 7.78 31.49 4.11
C VAL A 53 6.94 32.73 3.85
N ASP A 54 7.24 33.43 2.77
CA ASP A 54 6.44 34.58 2.37
C ASP A 54 5.16 34.09 1.68
N TYR A 55 4.14 33.84 2.50
CA TYR A 55 2.81 33.42 2.03
C TYR A 55 2.12 34.48 1.14
N TYR A 56 2.68 35.70 1.02
CA TYR A 56 2.04 36.84 0.36
C TYR A 56 2.83 37.42 -0.82
N SER A 57 4.14 37.16 -0.99
CA SER A 57 4.91 37.73 -2.12
C SER A 57 4.97 36.89 -3.38
N GLU A 58 4.65 35.60 -3.30
CA GLU A 58 4.43 34.77 -4.48
C GLU A 58 2.92 34.66 -4.70
N ASP A 59 2.44 35.34 -5.75
CA ASP A 59 1.07 35.16 -6.26
C ASP A 59 0.94 33.73 -6.76
N TYR A 60 0.64 32.80 -5.86
CA TYR A 60 0.39 31.38 -6.14
C TYR A 60 -0.89 31.18 -6.98
N GLY A 61 -1.47 32.23 -7.55
CA GLY A 61 -2.68 32.17 -8.38
C GLY A 61 -3.92 31.74 -7.59
N HIS A 62 -3.89 31.87 -6.26
CA HIS A 62 -5.05 31.60 -5.43
C HIS A 62 -6.05 32.76 -5.56
N PRO A 63 -7.33 32.49 -5.93
CA PRO A 63 -8.32 33.53 -6.08
C PRO A 63 -8.50 34.31 -4.77
N THR A 64 -8.73 35.63 -4.87
CA THR A 64 -8.83 36.61 -3.76
C THR A 64 -10.13 36.49 -2.94
N GLY A 65 -10.58 35.27 -2.71
CA GLY A 65 -11.65 34.93 -1.78
C GLY A 65 -11.38 33.56 -1.20
N ALA A 66 -11.61 33.38 0.10
CA ALA A 66 -11.60 32.05 0.71
C ALA A 66 -12.72 31.22 0.06
N GLN A 67 -12.37 30.50 -1.02
CA GLN A 67 -13.20 29.44 -1.55
C GLN A 67 -13.07 28.28 -0.57
N TYR A 68 -13.85 28.32 0.51
CA TYR A 68 -14.26 27.09 1.13
C TYR A 68 -14.99 26.32 0.02
N GLU A 69 -14.44 25.19 -0.41
CA GLU A 69 -15.24 24.23 -1.14
C GLU A 69 -16.44 23.93 -0.24
N HIS A 70 -17.58 24.53 -0.56
CA HIS A 70 -18.86 24.03 -0.11
C HIS A 70 -18.95 22.63 -0.70
N MET A 71 -18.57 21.65 0.11
CA MET A 71 -18.53 20.22 -0.22
C MET A 71 -19.95 19.64 -0.36
N GLU A 72 -20.93 20.48 -0.69
CA GLU A 72 -22.34 20.13 -0.85
C GLU A 72 -22.70 19.79 -2.31
N ALA A 73 -21.86 20.13 -3.30
CA ALA A 73 -22.18 19.91 -4.72
C ALA A 73 -21.36 18.81 -5.42
N ALA A 74 -20.33 18.22 -4.78
CA ALA A 74 -19.47 17.21 -5.41
C ALA A 74 -19.98 15.76 -5.26
N TYR A 75 -21.10 15.53 -4.58
CA TYR A 75 -21.70 14.19 -4.43
C TYR A 75 -22.79 13.86 -5.45
N ALA A 76 -23.25 14.84 -6.24
CA ALA A 76 -24.18 14.58 -7.33
C ALA A 76 -23.41 14.46 -8.65
N SER A 77 -23.46 13.29 -9.27
CA SER A 77 -22.95 12.96 -10.61
C SER A 77 -21.43 12.70 -10.79
N SER A 78 -20.95 11.59 -10.23
CA SER A 78 -19.92 10.78 -10.90
C SER A 78 -20.04 9.30 -10.46
N PRO A 79 -20.07 8.32 -11.39
CA PRO A 79 -20.17 6.91 -11.05
C PRO A 79 -18.83 6.44 -10.45
N VAL A 80 -18.76 6.34 -9.13
CA VAL A 80 -17.57 5.86 -8.42
C VAL A 80 -17.44 4.35 -8.58
N ALA A 81 -16.52 3.94 -9.45
CA ALA A 81 -15.90 2.62 -9.40
C ALA A 81 -15.12 2.50 -8.08
N ALA A 82 -15.68 1.74 -7.12
CA ALA A 82 -15.06 1.48 -5.84
C ALA A 82 -13.78 0.63 -6.00
N LYS A 83 -12.60 1.28 -5.99
CA LYS A 83 -11.31 0.63 -5.75
C LYS A 83 -11.24 0.18 -4.28
N GLY A 84 -11.73 -1.01 -3.99
CA GLY A 84 -11.53 -1.72 -2.73
C GLY A 84 -10.15 -2.39 -2.68
N GLY A 85 -9.11 -1.63 -2.37
CA GLY A 85 -7.79 -2.18 -2.06
C GLY A 85 -7.71 -2.61 -0.59
N ILE A 86 -7.94 -3.90 -0.32
CA ILE A 86 -7.74 -4.48 1.01
C ILE A 86 -6.25 -4.83 1.14
N HIS A 87 -5.49 -3.97 1.81
CA HIS A 87 -4.17 -4.34 2.31
C HIS A 87 -4.32 -5.31 3.49
N ALA A 88 -3.68 -6.47 3.36
CA ALA A 88 -3.57 -7.49 4.39
C ALA A 88 -2.98 -6.92 5.70
N VAL A 89 -3.66 -7.17 6.81
CA VAL A 89 -3.20 -6.80 8.15
C VAL A 89 -2.06 -7.73 8.56
N GLY A 90 -0.84 -7.21 8.48
CA GLY A 90 0.37 -7.84 8.99
C GLY A 90 0.37 -7.96 10.52
N ARG A 91 0.72 -9.15 11.00
CA ARG A 91 0.99 -9.48 12.41
C ARG A 91 2.17 -8.65 12.93
N ASN A 92 1.94 -7.75 13.88
CA ASN A 92 3.01 -7.16 14.68
C ASN A 92 3.10 -7.88 16.03
N LYS A 93 4.11 -8.75 16.17
CA LYS A 93 4.65 -9.21 17.47
C LYS A 93 5.54 -8.09 18.03
N LEU A 94 5.08 -7.44 19.08
CA LEU A 94 5.90 -6.55 19.90
C LEU A 94 6.79 -7.38 20.83
N TYR A 95 8.10 -7.31 20.57
CA TYR A 95 9.12 -7.44 21.61
C TYR A 95 9.21 -6.11 22.37
N SER A 96 9.06 -6.14 23.68
CA SER A 96 9.68 -5.15 24.56
C SER A 96 10.16 -5.82 25.84
N ALA A 97 11.48 -5.83 25.98
CA ALA A 97 12.16 -6.12 27.21
C ALA A 97 12.10 -4.87 28.10
N THR A 98 11.49 -4.98 29.28
CA THR A 98 11.78 -4.08 30.40
C THR A 98 11.91 -4.85 31.71
N LYS A 99 12.85 -4.33 32.48
CA LYS A 99 13.56 -4.92 33.60
C LYS A 99 12.75 -4.72 34.89
N LYS A 100 12.57 -5.80 35.65
CA LYS A 100 12.31 -5.91 37.09
C LYS A 100 12.12 -4.58 37.87
N GLN A 101 10.92 -4.38 38.42
CA GLN A 101 10.76 -3.93 39.81
C GLN A 101 9.65 -4.75 40.47
N LYS A 102 10.03 -5.42 41.56
CA LYS A 102 9.17 -6.21 42.44
C LYS A 102 8.28 -5.26 43.25
N SER A 103 6.97 -5.42 43.16
CA SER A 103 6.07 -5.13 44.28
C SER A 103 5.17 -6.35 44.50
N LYS A 104 5.23 -6.89 45.71
CA LYS A 104 4.38 -7.97 46.21
C LYS A 104 2.99 -7.38 46.45
N MET A 105 1.97 -7.87 45.75
CA MET A 105 0.61 -7.93 46.29
C MET A 105 0.02 -9.30 45.97
N SER A 106 -0.13 -10.08 47.04
CA SER A 106 -0.83 -11.36 47.07
C SER A 106 -2.33 -11.12 47.02
N MET A 107 -2.99 -11.67 46.01
CA MET A 107 -4.40 -12.07 46.10
C MET A 107 -4.55 -13.37 45.30
N SER A 108 -4.32 -14.49 45.98
CA SER A 108 -4.63 -15.83 45.50
C SER A 108 -6.13 -16.07 45.69
N SER A 109 -6.90 -15.91 44.62
CA SER A 109 -8.20 -16.58 44.50
C SER A 109 -7.95 -17.98 43.93
N PRO A 110 -8.44 -19.06 44.55
CA PRO A 110 -8.26 -20.40 44.01
C PRO A 110 -9.08 -20.52 42.73
N SER A 111 -8.40 -20.78 41.61
CA SER A 111 -9.05 -21.28 40.39
C SER A 111 -9.71 -22.62 40.71
N PRO A 112 -10.96 -22.86 40.27
CA PRO A 112 -11.58 -24.16 40.45
C PRO A 112 -10.76 -25.20 39.69
N ASN A 113 -10.42 -26.29 40.37
CA ASN A 113 -9.73 -27.44 39.80
C ASN A 113 -10.37 -27.81 38.46
N LYS A 114 -9.58 -27.71 37.38
CA LYS A 114 -9.94 -28.30 36.08
C LYS A 114 -9.92 -29.81 36.26
N VAL A 115 -11.08 -30.38 36.59
CA VAL A 115 -11.30 -31.82 36.55
C VAL A 115 -11.01 -32.27 35.11
N GLN A 116 -9.99 -33.12 34.93
CA GLN A 116 -9.76 -33.77 33.66
C GLN A 116 -10.87 -34.80 33.49
N LEU A 117 -11.87 -34.48 32.66
CA LEU A 117 -12.90 -35.44 32.27
C LEU A 117 -12.23 -36.59 31.51
N THR A 118 -12.60 -37.82 31.86
CA THR A 118 -12.12 -39.00 31.15
C THR A 118 -12.76 -39.09 29.77
N GLU A 119 -12.16 -39.86 28.87
CA GLU A 119 -12.67 -40.06 27.50
C GLU A 119 -14.08 -40.71 27.51
N GLU A 120 -14.33 -41.59 28.49
CA GLU A 120 -15.62 -42.21 28.75
C GLU A 120 -16.68 -41.19 29.20
N ASP A 121 -16.33 -40.26 30.10
CA ASP A 121 -17.25 -39.19 30.53
C ASP A 121 -17.62 -38.24 29.38
N LEU A 122 -16.69 -38.02 28.44
CA LEU A 122 -16.90 -37.22 27.23
C LEU A 122 -17.85 -37.92 26.25
N GLN A 123 -17.69 -39.23 26.05
CA GLN A 123 -18.59 -40.05 25.24
C GLN A 123 -20.02 -40.02 25.81
N ASP A 124 -20.18 -40.23 27.10
CA ASP A 124 -21.50 -40.23 27.76
C ASP A 124 -22.17 -38.85 27.70
N GLN A 125 -21.40 -37.77 27.89
CA GLN A 125 -21.91 -36.41 27.76
C GLN A 125 -22.35 -36.08 26.32
N VAL A 126 -21.68 -36.63 25.31
CA VAL A 126 -22.03 -36.47 23.90
C VAL A 126 -23.30 -37.25 23.55
N LEU A 127 -23.39 -38.53 23.95
CA LEU A 127 -24.54 -39.39 23.70
C LEU A 127 -25.81 -38.85 24.39
N HIS A 128 -25.68 -38.43 25.66
CA HIS A 128 -26.77 -37.78 26.40
C HIS A 128 -27.24 -36.48 25.72
N ARG A 129 -26.31 -35.67 25.21
CA ARG A 129 -26.64 -34.42 24.51
C ARG A 129 -27.37 -34.67 23.19
N LEU A 130 -27.03 -35.74 22.48
CA LEU A 130 -27.65 -36.10 21.20
C LEU A 130 -28.95 -36.91 21.37
N ARG A 131 -29.34 -37.25 22.62
CA ARG A 131 -30.51 -38.08 22.94
C ARG A 131 -30.53 -39.40 22.16
N ILE A 132 -29.35 -39.98 21.96
CA ILE A 132 -29.24 -41.29 21.32
C ILE A 132 -29.57 -42.32 22.40
N ASP A 133 -30.73 -42.98 22.27
CA ASP A 133 -31.16 -44.04 23.18
C ASP A 133 -30.08 -45.12 23.29
N GLU A 134 -29.76 -45.56 24.51
CA GLU A 134 -28.82 -46.66 24.80
C GLU A 134 -29.16 -47.96 24.03
N ASN A 135 -30.42 -48.11 23.60
CA ASN A 135 -30.91 -49.26 22.85
C ASN A 135 -30.52 -49.27 21.36
N ARG A 136 -29.99 -48.17 20.83
CA ARG A 136 -29.44 -48.13 19.47
C ARG A 136 -27.98 -48.57 19.56
N LYS A 137 -27.68 -49.80 19.12
CA LYS A 137 -26.31 -50.34 19.09
C LYS A 137 -25.45 -49.55 18.09
N LEU A 138 -24.89 -48.41 18.50
CA LEU A 138 -23.85 -47.71 17.75
C LEU A 138 -22.54 -48.49 17.87
N SER A 139 -21.82 -48.60 16.76
CA SER A 139 -20.47 -49.15 16.75
C SER A 139 -19.55 -48.30 17.62
N ALA A 140 -18.48 -48.88 18.17
CA ALA A 140 -17.45 -48.12 18.88
C ALA A 140 -16.87 -47.00 17.99
N VAL A 141 -16.72 -47.29 16.68
CA VAL A 141 -16.25 -46.33 15.68
C VAL A 141 -17.21 -45.13 15.54
N ASP A 142 -18.53 -45.36 15.60
CA ASP A 142 -19.51 -44.28 15.49
C ASP A 142 -19.50 -43.37 16.73
N LYS A 143 -19.26 -43.96 17.91
CA LYS A 143 -19.16 -43.21 19.17
C LYS A 143 -17.93 -42.30 19.18
N ASP A 144 -16.78 -42.81 18.75
CA ASP A 144 -15.54 -42.02 18.65
C ASP A 144 -15.68 -40.89 17.64
N LEU A 145 -16.26 -41.17 16.46
CA LEU A 145 -16.51 -40.16 15.43
C LEU A 145 -17.46 -39.04 15.93
N LEU A 146 -18.49 -39.40 16.71
CA LEU A 146 -19.40 -38.42 17.31
C LEU A 146 -18.70 -37.53 18.35
N VAL A 147 -17.82 -38.11 19.17
CA VAL A 147 -17.01 -37.32 20.11
C VAL A 147 -16.09 -36.38 19.34
N GLU A 148 -15.38 -36.87 18.33
CA GLU A 148 -14.51 -36.05 17.49
C GLU A 148 -15.29 -34.87 16.86
N ILE A 149 -16.42 -35.14 16.21
CA ILE A 149 -17.29 -34.11 15.62
C ILE A 149 -17.78 -33.09 16.68
N VAL A 150 -18.14 -33.53 17.88
CA VAL A 150 -18.63 -32.61 18.92
C VAL A 150 -17.50 -31.79 19.53
N THR A 151 -16.32 -32.37 19.72
CA THR A 151 -15.14 -31.65 20.22
C THR A 151 -14.67 -30.60 19.21
N GLU A 152 -14.63 -30.94 17.92
CA GLU A 152 -14.26 -30.00 16.87
C GLU A 152 -15.31 -28.90 16.71
N ASN A 153 -16.61 -29.22 16.80
CA ASN A 153 -17.67 -28.20 16.84
C ASN A 153 -17.56 -27.26 18.05
N ARG A 154 -17.18 -27.77 19.24
CA ARG A 154 -16.93 -26.93 20.42
C ARG A 154 -15.74 -26.02 20.19
N ARG A 155 -14.67 -26.53 19.55
CA ARG A 155 -13.47 -25.77 19.20
C ARG A 155 -13.78 -24.69 18.17
N SER A 156 -14.51 -25.00 17.10
CA SER A 156 -14.96 -24.02 16.09
C SER A 156 -15.80 -22.92 16.73
N LYS A 157 -16.80 -23.24 17.56
CA LYS A 157 -17.60 -22.22 18.27
C LYS A 157 -16.78 -21.37 19.24
N SER A 158 -15.74 -21.93 19.84
CA SER A 158 -14.83 -21.16 20.70
C SER A 158 -13.97 -20.21 19.88
N LEU A 159 -13.46 -20.66 18.74
CA LEU A 159 -12.70 -19.85 17.79
C LEU A 159 -13.58 -18.76 17.18
N GLU A 160 -14.80 -19.05 16.76
CA GLU A 160 -15.79 -18.06 16.31
C GLU A 160 -15.98 -16.97 17.35
N LYS A 161 -16.26 -17.33 18.61
CA LYS A 161 -16.41 -16.34 19.69
C LYS A 161 -15.17 -15.49 19.88
N GLN A 162 -13.98 -16.08 19.80
CA GLN A 162 -12.72 -15.34 19.92
C GLN A 162 -12.50 -14.40 18.72
N LEU A 163 -12.87 -14.83 17.51
CA LEU A 163 -12.81 -14.02 16.30
C LEU A 163 -13.80 -12.85 16.38
N THR A 164 -15.05 -13.09 16.79
CA THR A 164 -16.05 -12.03 16.99
C THR A 164 -15.61 -11.03 18.06
N LEU A 165 -15.03 -11.51 19.17
CA LEU A 165 -14.46 -10.65 20.23
C LEU A 165 -13.25 -9.83 19.73
N ALA A 166 -12.49 -10.38 18.78
CA ALA A 166 -11.40 -9.68 18.10
C ALA A 166 -11.90 -8.73 16.98
N GLY A 167 -13.22 -8.68 16.73
CA GLY A 167 -13.82 -7.86 15.67
C GLY A 167 -13.70 -8.47 14.27
N LEU A 168 -13.38 -9.76 14.15
CA LEU A 168 -13.32 -10.48 12.88
C LEU A 168 -14.66 -11.20 12.65
N LYS A 169 -15.41 -10.75 11.63
CA LYS A 169 -16.66 -11.41 11.19
C LYS A 169 -16.27 -12.76 10.54
N VAL A 170 -16.74 -13.87 11.10
CA VAL A 170 -16.58 -15.20 10.50
C VAL A 170 -17.53 -15.31 9.33
N ALA A 171 -17.02 -15.67 8.16
CA ALA A 171 -17.86 -15.85 6.99
C ALA A 171 -18.74 -17.08 7.15
N ASP A 172 -19.94 -16.97 6.60
CA ASP A 172 -20.91 -18.05 6.62
C ASP A 172 -20.63 -18.95 5.42
N ASP A 173 -20.01 -20.11 5.67
CA ASP A 173 -19.63 -21.09 4.65
C ASP A 173 -20.85 -21.64 3.86
N SER A 174 -22.07 -21.32 4.29
CA SER A 174 -23.32 -21.69 3.61
C SER A 174 -23.67 -20.80 2.40
N ILE A 175 -23.01 -19.65 2.24
CA ILE A 175 -23.32 -18.70 1.16
C ILE A 175 -22.50 -19.07 -0.09
N THR A 176 -23.19 -19.50 -1.15
CA THR A 176 -22.54 -19.81 -2.43
C THR A 176 -22.12 -18.54 -3.19
N TYR A 177 -21.11 -18.67 -4.07
CA TYR A 177 -20.58 -17.56 -4.88
C TYR A 177 -21.68 -16.80 -5.66
N GLU A 178 -22.58 -17.53 -6.33
CA GLU A 178 -23.65 -16.90 -7.14
C GLU A 178 -24.66 -16.15 -6.28
N VAL A 179 -25.05 -16.73 -5.12
CA VAL A 179 -25.98 -16.08 -4.19
C VAL A 179 -25.33 -14.83 -3.59
N ALA A 180 -24.05 -14.90 -3.21
CA ALA A 180 -23.32 -13.74 -2.71
C ALA A 180 -23.25 -12.62 -3.75
N LYS A 181 -22.91 -12.95 -5.00
CA LYS A 181 -22.80 -11.99 -6.10
C LYS A 181 -24.13 -11.30 -6.40
N GLN A 182 -25.22 -12.07 -6.47
CA GLN A 182 -26.56 -11.53 -6.68
C GLN A 182 -27.00 -10.65 -5.50
N LYS A 183 -26.82 -11.10 -4.26
CA LYS A 183 -27.19 -10.33 -3.07
C LYS A 183 -26.40 -9.04 -2.92
N ILE A 184 -25.11 -9.03 -3.27
CA ILE A 184 -24.31 -7.81 -3.29
C ILE A 184 -24.87 -6.79 -4.30
N PHE A 185 -25.35 -7.25 -5.46
CA PHE A 185 -25.96 -6.37 -6.46
C PHE A 185 -27.28 -5.78 -5.93
N GLU A 186 -28.20 -6.63 -5.45
CA GLU A 186 -29.49 -6.22 -4.88
C GLU A 186 -29.31 -5.23 -3.71
N LEU A 187 -28.43 -5.56 -2.76
CA LEU A 187 -28.17 -4.70 -1.59
C LEU A 187 -27.54 -3.36 -1.97
N ARG A 188 -26.73 -3.29 -3.04
CA ARG A 188 -26.18 -2.02 -3.52
C ARG A 188 -27.26 -1.13 -4.12
N GLU A 189 -28.21 -1.69 -4.84
CA GLU A 189 -29.35 -0.93 -5.36
C GLU A 189 -30.25 -0.44 -4.23
N GLU A 190 -30.60 -1.30 -3.28
CA GLU A 190 -31.40 -0.91 -2.10
C GLU A 190 -30.70 0.19 -1.29
N LEU A 191 -29.40 0.06 -1.06
CA LEU A 191 -28.62 1.04 -0.30
C LEU A 191 -28.51 2.38 -1.03
N GLN A 192 -28.46 2.37 -2.37
CA GLN A 192 -28.52 3.59 -3.18
C GLN A 192 -29.88 4.28 -3.09
N VAL A 193 -30.98 3.52 -3.08
CA VAL A 193 -32.34 4.06 -2.90
C VAL A 193 -32.49 4.68 -1.51
N VAL A 194 -32.11 3.95 -0.45
CA VAL A 194 -32.18 4.46 0.93
C VAL A 194 -31.30 5.71 1.11
N ALA A 195 -30.11 5.75 0.53
CA ALA A 195 -29.23 6.94 0.57
C ALA A 195 -29.85 8.15 -0.14
N THR A 196 -30.56 7.92 -1.24
CA THR A 196 -31.29 8.96 -1.97
C THR A 196 -32.47 9.47 -1.13
N ASP A 197 -33.23 8.56 -0.51
CA ASP A 197 -34.36 8.91 0.35
C ASP A 197 -33.90 9.68 1.60
N MET A 198 -32.76 9.31 2.20
CA MET A 198 -32.17 10.05 3.32
C MET A 198 -31.77 11.48 2.98
N SER A 199 -31.50 11.77 1.70
CA SER A 199 -31.12 13.11 1.23
C SER A 199 -32.32 14.05 1.03
N LEU A 200 -33.55 13.54 1.15
CA LEU A 200 -34.77 14.34 1.10
C LEU A 200 -35.10 14.91 2.49
N ASP A 201 -35.81 16.05 2.51
CA ASP A 201 -36.32 16.69 3.73
C ASP A 201 -37.45 15.86 4.36
N ASN A 202 -37.08 14.74 4.99
CA ASN A 202 -37.97 13.83 5.70
C ASN A 202 -38.16 14.24 7.16
N SER A 203 -39.22 13.73 7.79
CA SER A 203 -39.42 13.97 9.22
C SER A 203 -38.29 13.32 10.05
N PRO A 204 -37.93 13.88 11.23
CA PRO A 204 -36.85 13.33 12.07
C PRO A 204 -37.05 11.84 12.44
N LYS A 205 -38.31 11.39 12.51
CA LYS A 205 -38.65 9.98 12.80
C LYS A 205 -38.43 9.07 11.59
N GLU A 206 -38.62 9.56 10.38
CA GLU A 206 -38.35 8.82 9.15
C GLU A 206 -36.85 8.75 8.87
N GLN A 207 -36.12 9.84 9.11
CA GLN A 207 -34.65 9.83 9.05
C GLN A 207 -34.03 8.77 9.96
N ALA A 208 -34.46 8.69 11.23
CA ALA A 208 -33.96 7.66 12.16
C ALA A 208 -34.26 6.22 11.70
N LYS A 209 -35.39 6.00 11.01
CA LYS A 209 -35.73 4.68 10.43
C LYS A 209 -34.83 4.37 9.24
N LEU A 210 -34.64 5.32 8.33
CA LEU A 210 -33.76 5.17 7.16
C LEU A 210 -32.30 4.96 7.58
N GLU A 211 -31.82 5.66 8.62
CA GLU A 211 -30.50 5.43 9.20
C GLU A 211 -30.34 3.99 9.72
N THR A 212 -31.36 3.48 10.42
CA THR A 212 -31.36 2.11 10.95
C THR A 212 -31.34 1.09 9.82
N GLU A 213 -32.13 1.33 8.77
CA GLU A 213 -32.19 0.48 7.58
C GLU A 213 -30.87 0.52 6.79
N TYR A 214 -30.28 1.71 6.62
CA TYR A 214 -29.00 1.89 5.96
C TYR A 214 -27.89 1.12 6.69
N VAL A 215 -27.81 1.22 8.02
CA VAL A 215 -26.82 0.48 8.81
C VAL A 215 -27.03 -1.04 8.65
N ARG A 216 -28.27 -1.51 8.68
CA ARG A 216 -28.59 -2.93 8.45
C ARG A 216 -28.15 -3.39 7.06
N LEU A 217 -28.49 -2.65 6.01
CA LEU A 217 -28.12 -2.98 4.62
C LEU A 217 -26.60 -2.94 4.44
N ALA A 218 -25.91 -1.99 5.07
CA ALA A 218 -24.45 -1.92 5.04
C ALA A 218 -23.81 -3.14 5.72
N ASP A 219 -24.34 -3.58 6.87
CA ASP A 219 -23.86 -4.79 7.55
C ASP A 219 -24.12 -6.06 6.74
N ASP A 220 -25.29 -6.17 6.10
CA ASP A 220 -25.63 -7.27 5.20
C ASP A 220 -24.73 -7.29 3.97
N LEU A 221 -24.48 -6.12 3.35
CA LEU A 221 -23.57 -5.98 2.21
C LEU A 221 -22.16 -6.44 2.58
N ASP A 222 -21.67 -6.01 3.74
CA ASP A 222 -20.36 -6.38 4.27
C ASP A 222 -20.28 -7.90 4.56
N ARG A 223 -21.37 -8.52 5.05
CA ARG A 223 -21.47 -9.98 5.23
C ARG A 223 -21.32 -10.73 3.91
N TYR A 224 -22.11 -10.37 2.89
CA TYR A 224 -22.06 -11.05 1.58
C TYR A 224 -20.75 -10.77 0.84
N GLN A 225 -20.20 -9.57 0.96
CA GLN A 225 -18.91 -9.22 0.36
C GLN A 225 -17.76 -10.02 0.97
N ASN A 226 -17.75 -10.19 2.30
CA ASN A 226 -16.76 -11.04 2.97
C ASN A 226 -16.91 -12.51 2.56
N ALA A 227 -18.15 -13.01 2.46
CA ALA A 227 -18.39 -14.37 1.97
C ALA A 227 -17.88 -14.56 0.54
N LEU A 228 -18.17 -13.62 -0.38
CA LEU A 228 -17.71 -13.66 -1.76
C LEU A 228 -16.19 -13.73 -1.87
N VAL A 229 -15.47 -12.86 -1.15
CA VAL A 229 -14.00 -12.76 -1.22
C VAL A 229 -13.30 -14.04 -0.74
N LEU A 230 -13.94 -14.84 0.10
CA LEU A 230 -13.39 -16.10 0.61
C LEU A 230 -13.65 -17.30 -0.31
N THR A 231 -14.49 -17.13 -1.33
CA THR A 231 -14.75 -18.21 -2.29
C THR A 231 -13.57 -18.43 -3.24
N PRO A 232 -13.25 -19.70 -3.59
CA PRO A 232 -12.19 -20.00 -4.55
C PRO A 232 -12.53 -19.50 -5.96
N GLU A 233 -13.81 -19.45 -6.33
CA GLU A 233 -14.30 -18.94 -7.61
C GLU A 233 -13.96 -17.45 -7.78
N TRP A 234 -14.15 -16.65 -6.74
CA TRP A 234 -13.77 -15.23 -6.77
C TRP A 234 -12.26 -15.07 -6.96
N ALA A 235 -11.44 -15.87 -6.27
CA ALA A 235 -9.99 -15.83 -6.44
C ALA A 235 -9.58 -16.18 -7.88
N SER A 236 -10.22 -17.19 -8.48
CA SER A 236 -10.00 -17.54 -9.88
C SER A 236 -10.44 -16.44 -10.83
N GLU A 237 -11.61 -15.81 -10.60
CA GLU A 237 -12.10 -14.71 -11.42
C GLU A 237 -11.16 -13.49 -11.36
N GLN A 238 -10.67 -13.13 -10.17
CA GLN A 238 -9.71 -12.04 -10.01
C GLN A 238 -8.39 -12.34 -10.71
N GLN A 239 -7.93 -13.59 -10.65
CA GLN A 239 -6.72 -14.02 -11.34
C GLN A 239 -6.92 -13.93 -12.86
N THR A 240 -8.02 -14.45 -13.41
CA THR A 240 -8.34 -14.33 -14.84
C THR A 240 -8.44 -12.86 -15.26
N LYS A 241 -9.13 -12.00 -14.51
CA LYS A 241 -9.22 -10.56 -14.80
C LYS A 241 -7.83 -9.93 -14.82
N ASN A 242 -6.99 -10.23 -13.84
CA ASN A 242 -5.63 -9.73 -13.83
C ASN A 242 -4.83 -10.26 -15.04
N ASP A 243 -4.92 -11.53 -15.38
CA ASP A 243 -4.18 -12.12 -16.50
C ASP A 243 -4.63 -11.57 -17.85
N THR A 244 -5.94 -11.38 -18.05
CA THR A 244 -6.47 -10.70 -19.24
C THR A 244 -5.99 -9.26 -19.34
N TRP A 245 -5.88 -8.55 -18.21
CA TRP A 245 -5.31 -7.21 -18.16
C TRP A 245 -3.81 -7.20 -18.48
N GLU A 246 -3.04 -8.15 -17.94
CA GLU A 246 -1.61 -8.30 -18.25
C GLU A 246 -1.40 -8.56 -19.76
N MET A 247 -2.22 -9.44 -20.34
CA MET A 247 -2.16 -9.76 -21.77
C MET A 247 -2.51 -8.56 -22.65
N SER A 248 -3.50 -7.75 -22.27
CA SER A 248 -3.93 -6.61 -23.08
C SER A 248 -2.88 -5.49 -23.13
N ILE A 249 -2.04 -5.36 -22.09
CA ILE A 249 -1.02 -4.31 -22.00
C ILE A 249 0.38 -4.79 -22.39
N ALA A 250 0.62 -6.10 -22.49
CA ALA A 250 1.95 -6.70 -22.66
C ALA A 250 2.72 -6.09 -23.84
N GLU A 251 2.08 -5.91 -25.00
CA GLU A 251 2.74 -5.36 -26.18
C GLU A 251 3.22 -3.91 -25.96
N GLY A 252 2.34 -3.06 -25.40
CA GLY A 252 2.71 -1.68 -25.08
C GLY A 252 3.80 -1.59 -24.01
N ASN A 253 3.87 -2.56 -23.11
CA ASN A 253 4.90 -2.62 -22.07
C ASN A 253 6.27 -3.04 -22.64
N ARG A 254 6.30 -4.04 -23.52
CA ARG A 254 7.51 -4.47 -24.24
C ARG A 254 8.07 -3.37 -25.12
N GLU A 255 7.21 -2.66 -25.86
CA GLU A 255 7.63 -1.54 -26.69
C GLU A 255 8.19 -0.39 -25.85
N ALA A 256 7.54 -0.04 -24.74
CA ALA A 256 8.05 0.97 -23.82
C ALA A 256 9.43 0.59 -23.23
N LEU A 257 9.62 -0.68 -22.85
CA LEU A 257 10.91 -1.19 -22.37
C LEU A 257 12.00 -1.05 -23.44
N ARG A 258 11.69 -1.48 -24.66
CA ARG A 258 12.59 -1.37 -25.82
C ARG A 258 12.99 0.07 -26.11
N GLN A 259 12.02 0.99 -26.13
CA GLN A 259 12.26 2.41 -26.35
C GLN A 259 13.21 2.99 -25.29
N ILE A 260 12.96 2.75 -24.01
CA ILE A 260 13.82 3.31 -22.96
C ILE A 260 15.23 2.72 -23.03
N ARG A 261 15.36 1.41 -23.29
CA ARG A 261 16.69 0.77 -23.45
C ARG A 261 17.46 1.36 -24.63
N ARG A 262 16.83 1.62 -25.78
CA ARG A 262 17.48 2.33 -26.93
C ARG A 262 18.08 3.68 -26.60
N HIS A 263 17.62 4.30 -25.51
CA HIS A 263 18.11 5.60 -25.04
C HIS A 263 19.13 5.44 -23.91
N MET A 264 19.10 4.34 -23.15
CA MET A 264 19.84 4.22 -21.91
C MET A 264 21.15 3.44 -22.10
N PRO A 265 22.33 4.01 -21.76
CA PRO A 265 23.58 3.26 -21.70
C PRO A 265 23.50 2.08 -20.73
N VAL A 266 24.20 0.97 -21.02
CA VAL A 266 24.24 -0.20 -20.13
C VAL A 266 24.80 0.16 -18.75
N ASN A 267 25.99 0.77 -18.70
CA ASN A 267 26.65 1.18 -17.44
C ASN A 267 26.20 2.57 -16.96
N ILE A 268 24.90 2.89 -17.08
CA ILE A 268 24.37 4.21 -16.70
C ILE A 268 24.61 4.53 -15.22
N ARG A 269 24.87 3.54 -14.36
CA ARG A 269 25.17 3.76 -12.94
C ARG A 269 26.53 4.38 -12.72
N GLU A 270 27.53 3.88 -13.41
CA GLU A 270 28.93 4.32 -13.29
C GLU A 270 29.20 5.64 -14.03
N LEU A 271 28.53 5.86 -15.16
CA LEU A 271 28.78 7.02 -16.01
C LEU A 271 28.29 8.33 -15.37
N SER A 272 29.09 9.39 -15.39
CA SER A 272 28.60 10.72 -14.98
C SER A 272 27.73 11.35 -16.07
N VAL A 273 26.97 12.40 -15.72
CA VAL A 273 26.18 13.15 -16.71
C VAL A 273 27.09 13.72 -17.82
N ASN A 274 28.31 14.12 -17.47
CA ASN A 274 29.29 14.66 -18.41
C ASN A 274 29.85 13.58 -19.35
N ASP A 275 29.98 12.34 -18.88
CA ASP A 275 30.49 11.25 -19.72
C ASP A 275 29.47 10.82 -20.78
N VAL A 276 28.18 11.01 -20.51
CA VAL A 276 27.09 10.64 -21.42
C VAL A 276 26.73 11.79 -22.38
N CYS A 277 26.73 13.04 -21.90
CA CYS A 277 26.32 14.21 -22.68
C CYS A 277 27.49 15.04 -23.24
N GLY A 278 28.72 14.79 -22.79
CA GLY A 278 29.88 15.64 -23.04
C GLY A 278 30.37 15.65 -24.49
N PRO A 279 31.22 16.64 -24.85
CA PRO A 279 31.69 16.82 -26.21
C PRO A 279 32.65 15.73 -26.71
N LYS A 280 33.21 14.94 -25.80
CA LYS A 280 34.17 13.87 -26.09
C LYS A 280 33.51 12.55 -26.49
N VAL A 281 32.18 12.46 -26.46
CA VAL A 281 31.45 11.25 -26.83
C VAL A 281 31.49 11.07 -28.35
N LYS A 282 32.20 10.04 -28.81
CA LYS A 282 32.40 9.71 -30.25
C LYS A 282 31.12 9.20 -30.96
N ARG A 283 29.93 9.34 -30.37
CA ARG A 283 28.67 8.83 -30.93
C ARG A 283 28.06 9.82 -31.92
N LYS A 284 27.28 9.30 -32.87
CA LYS A 284 26.59 10.09 -33.91
C LYS A 284 25.53 11.04 -33.34
N GLN A 285 24.97 10.73 -32.17
CA GLN A 285 23.95 11.55 -31.52
C GLN A 285 24.20 11.61 -30.01
N ARG A 286 24.10 12.83 -29.44
CA ARG A 286 24.24 13.06 -28.00
C ARG A 286 22.90 12.91 -27.30
N LEU A 287 22.90 12.26 -26.14
CA LEU A 287 21.69 12.17 -25.32
C LEU A 287 21.34 13.54 -24.73
N PRO A 288 20.05 13.90 -24.67
CA PRO A 288 19.60 15.11 -23.98
C PRO A 288 19.98 15.08 -22.50
N GLU A 289 20.57 16.17 -22.01
CA GLU A 289 21.02 16.26 -20.62
C GLU A 289 19.89 16.08 -19.61
N LEU A 290 18.69 16.60 -19.94
CA LEU A 290 17.49 16.44 -19.10
C LEU A 290 17.14 14.97 -18.86
N MET A 291 17.35 14.12 -19.86
CA MET A 291 17.05 12.69 -19.77
C MET A 291 18.02 11.97 -18.86
N VAL A 292 19.33 12.22 -19.03
CA VAL A 292 20.37 11.62 -18.19
C VAL A 292 20.24 12.08 -16.73
N ARG A 293 20.00 13.39 -16.49
CA ARG A 293 19.74 13.92 -15.15
C ARG A 293 18.51 13.28 -14.51
N LYS A 294 17.46 13.00 -15.30
CA LYS A 294 16.27 12.32 -14.80
C LYS A 294 16.59 10.89 -14.35
N TRP A 295 17.27 10.09 -15.17
CA TRP A 295 17.65 8.72 -14.78
C TRP A 295 18.50 8.69 -13.52
N LYS A 296 19.45 9.62 -13.38
CA LYS A 296 20.30 9.74 -12.18
C LYS A 296 19.52 10.11 -10.92
N ARG A 297 18.46 10.91 -11.03
CA ARG A 297 17.58 11.29 -9.90
C ARG A 297 16.57 10.18 -9.56
N THR A 298 16.01 9.57 -10.59
CA THR A 298 14.97 8.55 -10.50
C THR A 298 15.64 7.18 -10.58
N THR A 299 16.33 6.82 -9.50
CA THR A 299 17.21 5.65 -9.40
C THR A 299 16.52 4.32 -9.75
N VAL A 300 15.19 4.25 -9.61
CA VAL A 300 14.41 3.08 -10.03
C VAL A 300 14.55 2.80 -11.54
N LEU A 301 14.69 3.83 -12.39
CA LEU A 301 14.83 3.66 -13.84
C LEU A 301 16.14 2.99 -14.23
N MET A 302 17.18 3.15 -13.40
CA MET A 302 18.47 2.53 -13.65
C MET A 302 18.40 1.00 -13.52
N MET A 303 17.37 0.45 -12.86
CA MET A 303 17.15 -0.99 -12.80
C MET A 303 16.84 -1.61 -14.16
N LEU A 304 16.38 -0.83 -15.14
CA LEU A 304 16.12 -1.33 -16.50
C LEU A 304 17.40 -1.84 -17.21
N ARG A 305 18.57 -1.53 -16.65
CA ARG A 305 19.89 -2.02 -17.05
C ARG A 305 20.54 -2.95 -16.04
N VAL A 306 19.81 -3.38 -15.02
CA VAL A 306 20.26 -4.40 -14.08
C VAL A 306 19.54 -5.70 -14.41
N ASP A 307 20.29 -6.80 -14.47
CA ASP A 307 19.75 -8.13 -14.71
C ASP A 307 18.67 -8.46 -13.66
N PRO A 308 17.46 -8.92 -14.08
CA PRO A 308 16.41 -9.34 -13.15
C PRO A 308 16.90 -10.33 -12.09
N ASP A 309 17.81 -11.24 -12.41
CA ASP A 309 18.35 -12.22 -11.45
C ASP A 309 19.19 -11.58 -10.34
N VAL A 310 19.85 -10.46 -10.66
CA VAL A 310 20.57 -9.65 -9.68
C VAL A 310 19.58 -8.88 -8.81
N ILE A 311 18.52 -8.31 -9.42
CA ILE A 311 17.45 -7.61 -8.69
C ILE A 311 16.74 -8.58 -7.72
N ALA A 312 16.47 -9.81 -8.15
CA ALA A 312 15.85 -10.85 -7.33
C ALA A 312 16.62 -11.10 -6.02
N LYS A 313 17.96 -10.97 -6.06
CA LYS A 313 18.87 -11.18 -4.91
C LYS A 313 19.05 -9.92 -4.04
N MET A 314 18.65 -8.73 -4.50
CA MET A 314 18.79 -7.49 -3.73
C MET A 314 18.03 -7.54 -2.40
N HIS A 315 18.50 -6.83 -1.38
CA HIS A 315 17.76 -6.70 -0.12
C HIS A 315 16.52 -5.81 -0.32
N PRO A 316 15.36 -6.09 0.33
CA PRO A 316 14.16 -5.27 0.18
C PRO A 316 14.38 -3.77 0.44
N SER A 317 15.18 -3.42 1.46
CA SER A 317 15.52 -2.02 1.76
C SER A 317 16.23 -1.30 0.59
N SER A 318 16.99 -2.03 -0.23
CA SER A 318 17.65 -1.45 -1.40
C SER A 318 16.65 -1.08 -2.49
N LEU A 319 15.56 -1.84 -2.63
CA LEU A 319 14.47 -1.56 -3.58
C LEU A 319 13.56 -0.45 -3.08
N GLU A 320 13.17 -0.51 -1.79
CA GLU A 320 12.33 0.49 -1.14
C GLU A 320 12.98 1.89 -1.11
N GLY A 321 14.32 1.95 -1.05
CA GLY A 321 15.07 3.20 -1.12
C GLY A 321 15.17 3.84 -2.50
N LEU A 322 14.69 3.17 -3.57
CA LEU A 322 14.73 3.71 -4.93
C LEU A 322 13.65 4.77 -5.14
N SER A 323 14.04 5.90 -5.73
CA SER A 323 13.10 6.98 -6.02
C SER A 323 12.20 6.59 -7.18
N SER A 324 10.89 6.45 -6.92
CA SER A 324 9.86 6.13 -7.91
C SER A 324 8.96 7.33 -8.25
N THR A 325 9.30 8.53 -7.79
CA THR A 325 8.51 9.75 -8.03
C THR A 325 8.86 10.37 -9.39
N GLY A 326 7.86 10.95 -10.05
CA GLY A 326 8.05 11.62 -11.35
C GLY A 326 8.24 10.70 -12.56
N LEU A 327 7.81 9.43 -12.45
CA LEU A 327 7.79 8.50 -13.58
C LEU A 327 6.69 8.86 -14.58
N THR A 328 7.01 8.84 -15.87
CA THR A 328 6.01 8.91 -16.96
C THR A 328 5.30 7.56 -17.12
N LEU A 329 4.20 7.52 -17.89
CA LEU A 329 3.50 6.26 -18.16
C LEU A 329 4.40 5.28 -18.92
N THR A 330 5.15 5.74 -19.93
CA THR A 330 6.12 4.90 -20.67
C THR A 330 7.17 4.30 -19.73
N GLU A 331 7.66 5.07 -18.76
CA GLU A 331 8.61 4.61 -17.76
C GLU A 331 8.01 3.56 -16.80
N ARG A 332 6.75 3.75 -16.38
CA ARG A 332 6.04 2.76 -15.56
C ARG A 332 5.80 1.45 -16.31
N ARG A 333 5.44 1.53 -17.59
CA ARG A 333 5.26 0.37 -18.48
C ARG A 333 6.56 -0.44 -18.59
N ALA A 334 7.67 0.23 -18.87
CA ALA A 334 8.98 -0.41 -18.97
C ALA A 334 9.41 -1.08 -17.66
N LEU A 335 9.24 -0.39 -16.52
CA LEU A 335 9.55 -0.95 -15.20
C LEU A 335 8.68 -2.15 -14.85
N HIS A 336 7.39 -2.08 -15.19
CA HIS A 336 6.48 -3.20 -14.97
C HIS A 336 6.93 -4.43 -15.75
N GLU A 337 7.21 -4.28 -17.05
CA GLU A 337 7.69 -5.38 -17.90
C GLU A 337 8.98 -5.99 -17.37
N HIS A 338 9.97 -5.15 -17.06
CA HIS A 338 11.29 -5.58 -16.60
C HIS A 338 11.24 -6.35 -15.27
N LEU A 339 10.34 -5.96 -14.36
CA LEU A 339 10.18 -6.59 -13.05
C LEU A 339 9.14 -7.72 -13.05
N HIS A 340 8.36 -7.88 -14.11
CA HIS A 340 7.24 -8.82 -14.15
C HIS A 340 7.70 -10.26 -13.91
N CYS A 341 8.79 -10.69 -14.56
CA CYS A 341 9.33 -12.04 -14.44
C CYS A 341 9.64 -12.41 -12.98
N ILE A 342 10.41 -11.58 -12.27
CA ILE A 342 10.83 -11.82 -10.89
C ILE A 342 9.71 -11.58 -9.87
N SER A 343 8.72 -10.75 -10.21
CA SER A 343 7.59 -10.50 -9.32
C SER A 343 6.77 -11.76 -9.04
N THR A 344 6.71 -12.69 -10.00
CA THR A 344 6.00 -13.97 -9.84
C THR A 344 6.68 -14.85 -8.80
N GLU A 345 8.01 -14.83 -8.74
CA GLU A 345 8.79 -15.55 -7.73
C GLU A 345 8.56 -14.95 -6.34
N TRP A 346 8.62 -13.62 -6.20
CA TRP A 346 8.33 -12.95 -4.93
C TRP A 346 6.91 -13.25 -4.44
N LYS A 347 5.93 -13.28 -5.36
CA LYS A 347 4.53 -13.65 -5.05
C LYS A 347 4.41 -15.11 -4.61
N ARG A 348 5.21 -16.02 -5.18
CA ARG A 348 5.23 -17.44 -4.80
C ARG A 348 5.82 -17.66 -3.41
N HIS A 349 6.80 -16.84 -3.04
CA HIS A 349 7.52 -16.93 -1.77
C HIS A 349 6.98 -15.98 -0.68
N LYS A 350 5.68 -15.66 -0.69
CA LYS A 350 5.04 -14.78 0.34
C LYS A 350 5.19 -15.24 1.79
N ASN A 351 5.55 -16.49 2.04
CA ASN A 351 5.84 -17.00 3.38
C ASN A 351 7.18 -16.47 3.94
N ASP A 352 8.09 -16.01 3.08
CA ASP A 352 9.32 -15.33 3.48
C ASP A 352 9.06 -13.82 3.66
N PRO A 353 9.32 -13.25 4.85
CA PRO A 353 9.16 -11.81 5.10
C PRO A 353 9.96 -10.93 4.14
N MET A 354 11.11 -11.39 3.64
CA MET A 354 11.89 -10.61 2.68
C MET A 354 11.22 -10.59 1.30
N ALA A 355 10.84 -11.75 0.77
CA ALA A 355 10.12 -11.84 -0.50
C ALA A 355 8.76 -11.11 -0.46
N ASP A 356 8.02 -11.19 0.65
CA ASP A 356 6.75 -10.48 0.83
C ASP A 356 6.94 -8.96 0.76
N ARG A 357 7.98 -8.41 1.39
CA ARG A 357 8.30 -6.98 1.27
C ARG A 357 8.64 -6.56 -0.17
N LYS A 358 9.41 -7.37 -0.91
CA LYS A 358 9.70 -7.10 -2.33
C LYS A 358 8.42 -7.13 -3.17
N TRP A 359 7.57 -8.11 -2.93
CA TRP A 359 6.26 -8.22 -3.56
C TRP A 359 5.39 -6.99 -3.26
N MET A 360 5.27 -6.58 -1.99
CA MET A 360 4.50 -5.38 -1.60
C MET A 360 5.02 -4.11 -2.27
N TRP A 361 6.34 -3.96 -2.36
CA TRP A 361 6.95 -2.84 -3.08
C TRP A 361 6.58 -2.86 -4.57
N PHE A 362 6.72 -4.00 -5.25
CA PHE A 362 6.33 -4.14 -6.65
C PHE A 362 4.82 -3.93 -6.86
N ASP A 363 3.98 -4.48 -5.98
CA ASP A 363 2.53 -4.33 -6.03
C ASP A 363 2.11 -2.85 -5.89
N SER A 364 2.85 -2.07 -5.09
CA SER A 364 2.66 -0.62 -5.00
C SER A 364 3.01 0.11 -6.31
N LEU A 365 4.04 -0.33 -7.03
CA LEU A 365 4.41 0.21 -8.35
C LEU A 365 3.36 -0.16 -9.40
N LYS A 366 2.93 -1.42 -9.41
CA LYS A 366 1.88 -1.94 -10.29
C LYS A 366 0.55 -1.22 -10.05
N SER A 367 0.17 -0.98 -8.80
CA SER A 367 -1.06 -0.25 -8.45
C SER A 367 -1.06 1.18 -8.99
N LYS A 368 0.05 1.93 -8.79
CA LYS A 368 0.22 3.27 -9.36
C LYS A 368 0.26 3.26 -10.88
N PHE A 369 0.84 2.22 -11.48
CA PHE A 369 0.84 2.05 -12.93
C PHE A 369 -0.58 1.84 -13.47
N LYS A 370 -1.37 0.94 -12.86
CA LYS A 370 -2.80 0.74 -13.20
C LYS A 370 -3.58 2.04 -13.14
N GLU A 371 -3.44 2.79 -12.05
CA GLU A 371 -4.10 4.09 -11.88
C GLU A 371 -3.71 5.09 -12.97
N THR A 372 -2.41 5.30 -13.23
CA THR A 372 -1.96 6.23 -14.28
C THR A 372 -2.41 5.78 -15.67
N LEU A 373 -2.47 4.46 -15.93
CA LEU A 373 -2.92 3.91 -17.21
C LEU A 373 -4.43 4.13 -17.39
N GLU A 374 -5.24 3.85 -16.37
CA GLU A 374 -6.69 4.09 -16.40
C GLU A 374 -7.00 5.57 -16.62
N GLU A 375 -6.30 6.48 -15.93
CA GLU A 375 -6.44 7.93 -16.13
C GLU A 375 -6.07 8.35 -17.57
N TYR A 376 -5.00 7.77 -18.11
CA TYR A 376 -4.54 8.03 -19.47
C TYR A 376 -5.55 7.52 -20.51
N ASP A 377 -6.05 6.29 -20.36
CA ASP A 377 -7.00 5.68 -21.28
C ASP A 377 -8.36 6.38 -21.22
N ALA A 378 -8.84 6.75 -20.02
CA ALA A 378 -10.06 7.55 -19.85
C ALA A 378 -9.92 8.94 -20.49
N HIS A 379 -8.73 9.55 -20.38
CA HIS A 379 -8.45 10.84 -21.01
C HIS A 379 -8.46 10.73 -22.54
N ILE A 380 -7.86 9.68 -23.11
CA ILE A 380 -7.89 9.42 -24.56
C ILE A 380 -9.32 9.16 -25.03
N ALA A 381 -10.10 8.36 -24.30
CA ALA A 381 -11.48 8.06 -24.65
C ALA A 381 -12.34 9.34 -24.73
N LYS A 382 -12.04 10.34 -23.90
CA LYS A 382 -12.78 11.61 -23.85
C LYS A 382 -12.28 12.66 -24.85
N TYR A 383 -10.97 12.77 -25.07
CA TYR A 383 -10.36 13.89 -25.80
C TYR A 383 -9.57 13.48 -27.07
N GLY A 384 -9.57 12.19 -27.42
CA GLY A 384 -8.88 11.67 -28.59
C GLY A 384 -7.41 11.28 -28.37
N PRO A 385 -6.79 10.61 -29.37
CA PRO A 385 -5.43 10.10 -29.29
C PRO A 385 -4.35 11.22 -29.32
N PRO A 386 -3.08 10.90 -28.98
CA PRO A 386 -1.98 11.86 -28.84
C PRO A 386 -1.71 12.81 -30.03
N GLY A 387 -2.15 12.49 -31.26
CA GLY A 387 -2.00 13.35 -32.45
C GLY A 387 -3.24 14.17 -32.80
N GLU A 388 -4.42 13.75 -32.35
CA GLU A 388 -5.71 14.41 -32.62
C GLU A 388 -6.24 15.14 -31.37
N HIS A 389 -5.37 15.34 -30.37
CA HIS A 389 -5.68 16.05 -29.13
C HIS A 389 -5.84 17.56 -29.40
N LEU A 390 -6.91 17.89 -30.13
CA LEU A 390 -7.24 19.18 -30.72
C LEU A 390 -7.75 20.16 -29.65
N GLY A 391 -6.84 20.74 -28.85
CA GLY A 391 -7.07 21.99 -28.11
C GLY A 391 -8.19 22.06 -27.06
N GLY A 392 -9.11 21.08 -26.99
CA GLY A 392 -10.27 21.04 -26.10
C GLY A 392 -9.98 20.40 -24.75
N CYS A 393 -8.71 20.11 -24.47
CA CYS A 393 -8.28 19.62 -23.17
C CYS A 393 -8.27 20.77 -22.16
N PRO A 394 -9.09 20.74 -21.10
CA PRO A 394 -9.08 21.79 -20.09
C PRO A 394 -7.83 21.75 -19.20
N LEU A 395 -7.06 20.64 -19.24
CA LEU A 395 -5.91 20.43 -18.39
C LEU A 395 -4.65 21.07 -18.99
N ILE A 396 -3.96 21.87 -18.18
CA ILE A 396 -2.80 22.67 -18.59
C ILE A 396 -1.49 21.96 -18.19
N GLY A 397 -0.50 22.00 -19.09
CA GLY A 397 0.85 21.49 -18.81
C GLY A 397 0.87 20.02 -18.39
N THR A 398 1.43 19.74 -17.21
CA THR A 398 1.59 18.39 -16.66
C THR A 398 0.32 17.81 -16.03
N GLN A 399 -0.76 18.58 -15.94
CA GLN A 399 -2.06 18.05 -15.50
C GLN A 399 -2.68 17.15 -16.57
N CYS A 400 -2.35 17.38 -17.85
CA CYS A 400 -2.80 16.52 -18.95
C CYS A 400 -1.94 15.25 -19.02
N PRO A 401 -2.51 14.03 -18.89
CA PRO A 401 -1.75 12.77 -18.92
C PRO A 401 -0.92 12.59 -20.20
N LEU A 402 -1.43 13.05 -21.35
CA LEU A 402 -0.72 13.00 -22.63
C LEU A 402 0.54 13.88 -22.62
N LYS A 403 0.40 15.15 -22.20
CA LYS A 403 1.52 16.10 -22.12
C LYS A 403 2.52 15.69 -21.02
N ALA A 404 2.03 15.15 -19.91
CA ALA A 404 2.86 14.63 -18.84
C ALA A 404 3.73 13.45 -19.32
N ASN A 405 3.16 12.55 -20.13
CA ASN A 405 3.91 11.44 -20.71
C ASN A 405 4.94 11.92 -21.74
N LEU A 406 4.57 12.90 -22.58
CA LEU A 406 5.44 13.51 -23.60
C LEU A 406 6.57 14.38 -23.03
N LYS A 407 6.61 14.61 -21.72
CA LYS A 407 7.72 15.36 -21.08
C LYS A 407 9.08 14.72 -21.32
N MET A 408 9.11 13.38 -21.46
CA MET A 408 10.29 12.63 -21.86
C MET A 408 9.99 11.94 -23.19
N ASP A 409 10.67 12.39 -24.23
CA ASP A 409 10.53 11.81 -25.56
C ASP A 409 11.52 10.64 -25.72
N TYR A 410 10.97 9.44 -25.91
CA TYR A 410 11.71 8.20 -26.16
C TYR A 410 11.52 7.69 -27.60
N SER A 411 11.14 8.56 -28.54
CA SER A 411 10.91 8.20 -29.95
C SER A 411 12.20 8.12 -30.79
N GLY A 412 13.33 8.63 -30.28
CA GLY A 412 14.60 8.65 -31.00
C GLY A 412 15.37 7.32 -30.99
N ASP A 413 16.49 7.27 -31.70
CA ASP A 413 17.48 6.20 -31.57
C ASP A 413 18.85 6.81 -31.28
N TYR A 414 19.43 6.47 -30.13
CA TYR A 414 20.72 6.96 -29.68
C TYR A 414 21.83 5.91 -29.80
N GLY A 415 21.54 4.77 -30.44
CA GLY A 415 22.49 3.70 -30.73
C GLY A 415 22.86 2.86 -29.51
N TYR A 416 21.98 2.78 -28.50
CA TYR A 416 22.12 1.85 -27.38
C TYR A 416 21.34 0.56 -27.65
N PRO A 417 21.77 -0.57 -27.08
CA PRO A 417 21.11 -1.84 -27.27
C PRO A 417 19.66 -1.79 -26.77
N ASP A 418 18.74 -2.33 -27.54
CA ASP A 418 17.32 -2.33 -27.22
C ASP A 418 16.85 -3.59 -26.48
N GLY A 419 17.66 -4.65 -26.56
CA GLY A 419 17.45 -5.94 -25.90
C GLY A 419 18.02 -6.07 -24.49
N ASP A 420 18.14 -7.32 -24.05
CA ASP A 420 18.57 -7.74 -22.71
C ASP A 420 20.09 -7.64 -22.55
N GLU A 421 20.60 -6.41 -22.57
CA GLU A 421 21.98 -6.10 -22.21
C GLU A 421 22.01 -5.36 -20.87
N TYR A 422 22.71 -5.96 -19.91
CA TYR A 422 22.75 -5.55 -18.52
C TYR A 422 24.14 -5.16 -18.06
N GLU A 423 24.19 -4.25 -17.09
CA GLU A 423 25.39 -3.84 -16.39
C GLU A 423 25.99 -5.02 -15.64
N THR A 424 27.25 -5.35 -15.95
CA THR A 424 28.00 -6.35 -15.21
C THR A 424 28.42 -5.76 -13.87
N MET A 425 27.67 -6.10 -12.80
CA MET A 425 28.07 -5.72 -11.46
C MET A 425 29.21 -6.64 -11.00
N GLU A 426 30.45 -6.16 -11.11
CA GLU A 426 31.58 -6.80 -10.42
C GLU A 426 31.39 -6.59 -8.91
N VAL A 427 30.81 -7.59 -8.25
CA VAL A 427 30.78 -7.64 -6.79
C VAL A 427 32.20 -7.98 -6.34
N GLU A 428 33.06 -6.97 -6.28
CA GLU A 428 34.31 -7.08 -5.53
C GLU A 428 33.93 -7.49 -4.11
N LYS A 429 34.38 -8.69 -3.69
CA LYS A 429 34.16 -9.24 -2.35
C LYS A 429 34.98 -8.48 -1.30
N HIS A 430 34.96 -7.15 -1.33
CA HIS A 430 35.80 -6.27 -0.53
C HIS A 430 35.44 -6.27 0.98
N ASN A 431 34.46 -7.09 1.40
CA ASN A 431 34.03 -7.23 2.80
C ASN A 431 34.08 -8.66 3.34
N LEU A 432 34.58 -9.62 2.56
CA LEU A 432 35.10 -10.83 3.17
C LEU A 432 36.54 -10.50 3.53
N LEU A 433 36.78 -10.20 4.82
CA LEU A 433 38.11 -10.30 5.39
C LEU A 433 38.73 -11.56 4.80
N SER A 434 39.92 -11.45 4.20
CA SER A 434 40.61 -12.67 3.79
C SER A 434 40.71 -13.59 5.02
N VAL A 435 40.77 -14.91 4.81
CA VAL A 435 40.92 -15.85 5.93
C VAL A 435 42.09 -15.42 6.83
N GLU A 436 43.14 -14.88 6.22
CA GLU A 436 44.32 -14.31 6.87
C GLU A 436 44.00 -13.05 7.70
N GLU A 437 43.25 -12.07 7.17
CA GLU A 437 42.85 -10.87 7.92
C GLU A 437 41.88 -11.19 9.08
N TYR A 438 41.03 -12.20 8.91
CA TYR A 438 40.16 -12.71 9.96
C TYR A 438 40.96 -13.38 11.08
N GLU A 439 41.93 -14.23 10.73
CA GLU A 439 42.84 -14.87 11.68
C GLU A 439 43.72 -13.84 12.41
N GLN A 440 44.18 -12.82 11.70
CA GLN A 440 44.95 -11.72 12.28
C GLN A 440 44.13 -10.95 13.33
N ARG A 441 42.90 -10.56 13.00
CA ARG A 441 41.99 -9.91 13.98
C ARG A 441 41.63 -10.80 15.17
N LYS A 442 41.48 -12.11 14.94
CA LYS A 442 41.25 -13.09 16.01
C LYS A 442 42.46 -13.19 16.96
N SER A 443 43.67 -13.09 16.43
CA SER A 443 44.91 -13.11 17.22
C SER A 443 45.15 -11.81 18.00
N GLU A 444 44.72 -10.67 17.45
CA GLU A 444 44.86 -9.35 18.08
C GLU A 444 43.81 -9.11 19.18
N GLY A 445 42.57 -9.59 18.98
CA GLY A 445 41.48 -9.48 19.98
C GLY A 445 41.67 -10.32 21.25
N PHE A 446 42.68 -11.20 21.29
CA PHE A 446 43.00 -12.03 22.46
C PHE A 446 44.10 -11.43 23.35
N LYS A 447 44.66 -10.27 23.00
CA LYS A 447 45.77 -9.61 23.72
C LYS A 447 45.35 -8.41 24.58
N THR A 448 44.05 -8.18 24.80
CA THR A 448 43.55 -7.13 25.70
C THR A 448 42.91 -7.70 26.96
#